data_AF-A0A2W6CZ95-F1
#
_entry.id   AF-A0A2W6CZ95-F1
#
_cell.length_a   1.000
_cell.length_b   1.000
_cell.length_c   1.000
_cell.angle_alpha   90.00
_cell.angle_beta   90.00
_cell.angle_gamma   90.00
#
_symmetry.space_group_name_H-M   'P 1'
#
loop_
_entity.id
_entity.type
_entity.pdbx_description
1 polymer ?
#
loop_
_entity_poly.entity_id
_entity_poly.type
_entity_poly.pdbx_seq_one_letter_code
_entity_poly.pdbx_strand_id
1 'polypeptide(L)'
;MPELVLQLTRAGFLLLLWLFVVAALRVVRSDLFVASGLRASLPMSRRGARIAERNRTPRQLVVTAGGLAGTRISLDGRPILIGRADDSTLVLDDDYASTRHARLGLQGGDWFLEDLGSTNGTYLDRAKVTGPTRVPLGVPIRIGKTVIELRS
;
A
#
# COMPACT_ATOMS: atom_id res chain seq x y z
N MET A 1 -47.94 3.40 -13.16
CA MET A 1 -47.21 2.73 -12.06
C MET A 1 -46.29 1.57 -12.51
N PRO A 2 -46.66 0.67 -13.45
CA PRO A 2 -45.77 -0.46 -13.81
C PRO A 2 -44.53 -0.06 -14.62
N GLU A 3 -44.63 0.99 -15.45
CA GLU A 3 -43.50 1.55 -16.24
C GLU A 3 -42.33 2.00 -15.36
N LEU A 4 -42.60 2.69 -14.25
CA LEU A 4 -41.58 3.17 -13.30
C LEU A 4 -40.86 2.03 -12.60
N VAL A 5 -41.57 0.97 -12.23
CA VAL A 5 -40.99 -0.23 -11.60
C VAL A 5 -40.06 -0.94 -12.57
N LEU A 6 -40.45 -1.05 -13.84
CA LEU A 6 -39.65 -1.69 -14.88
C LEU A 6 -38.39 -0.86 -15.23
N GLN A 7 -38.50 0.46 -15.21
CA GLN A 7 -37.35 1.37 -15.38
C GLN A 7 -36.37 1.31 -14.21
N LEU A 8 -36.87 1.30 -12.97
CA LEU A 8 -36.03 1.21 -11.76
C LEU A 8 -35.30 -0.13 -11.67
N THR A 9 -35.97 -1.23 -12.00
CA THR A 9 -35.35 -2.57 -12.01
C THR A 9 -34.29 -2.68 -13.11
N ARG A 10 -34.52 -2.14 -14.32
CA ARG A 10 -33.49 -2.05 -15.36
C ARG A 10 -32.29 -1.20 -14.93
N ALA A 11 -32.54 -0.03 -14.36
CA ALA A 11 -31.47 0.86 -13.90
C ALA A 11 -30.63 0.21 -12.78
N GLY A 12 -31.30 -0.43 -11.81
CA GLY A 12 -30.65 -1.16 -10.73
C GLY A 12 -29.82 -2.35 -11.24
N PHE A 13 -30.36 -3.12 -12.18
CA PHE A 13 -29.63 -4.21 -12.82
C PHE A 13 -28.38 -3.72 -13.57
N LEU A 14 -28.49 -2.62 -14.33
CA LEU A 14 -27.36 -2.03 -15.03
C LEU A 14 -26.29 -1.50 -14.06
N LEU A 15 -26.70 -0.90 -12.95
CA LEU A 15 -25.78 -0.40 -11.93
C LEU A 15 -25.04 -1.56 -11.26
N LEU A 16 -25.74 -2.64 -10.92
CA LEU A 16 -25.17 -3.85 -10.32
C LEU A 16 -24.21 -4.56 -11.29
N LEU A 17 -24.60 -4.67 -12.56
CA LEU A 17 -23.75 -5.22 -13.61
C LEU A 17 -22.50 -4.36 -13.84
N TRP A 18 -22.65 -3.04 -13.83
CA TRP A 18 -21.53 -2.12 -13.94
C TRP A 18 -20.56 -2.24 -12.74
N LEU A 19 -21.08 -2.32 -11.51
CA LEU A 19 -20.26 -2.56 -10.31
C LEU A 19 -19.53 -3.89 -10.38
N PHE A 20 -20.20 -4.95 -10.84
CA PHE A 20 -19.59 -6.27 -11.05
C PHE A 20 -18.45 -6.21 -12.06
N VAL A 21 -18.64 -5.54 -13.20
CA VAL A 21 -17.61 -5.35 -14.22
C VAL A 21 -16.41 -4.58 -13.65
N VAL A 22 -16.64 -3.50 -12.90
CA VAL A 22 -15.57 -2.74 -12.24
C VAL A 22 -14.82 -3.58 -11.22
N ALA A 23 -15.53 -4.39 -10.41
CA ALA A 23 -14.93 -5.30 -9.44
C ALA A 23 -14.07 -6.37 -10.12
N ALA A 24 -14.58 -7.00 -11.18
CA ALA A 24 -13.85 -8.00 -11.96
C ALA A 24 -12.59 -7.40 -12.60
N LEU A 25 -12.69 -6.20 -13.18
CA LEU A 25 -11.54 -5.50 -13.75
C LEU A 25 -10.48 -5.11 -12.69
N ARG A 26 -10.90 -4.79 -11.46
CA ARG A 26 -9.97 -4.53 -10.35
C ARG A 26 -9.21 -5.79 -9.92
N VAL A 27 -9.89 -6.94 -9.85
CA VAL A 27 -9.28 -8.24 -9.49
C VAL A 27 -8.33 -8.73 -10.58
N VAL A 28 -8.72 -8.65 -11.86
CA VAL A 28 -7.83 -9.07 -12.96
C VAL A 28 -6.59 -8.17 -13.05
N ARG A 29 -6.72 -6.88 -12.72
CA ARG A 29 -5.57 -5.98 -12.58
C ARG A 29 -4.74 -6.24 -11.33
N SER A 30 -5.28 -6.78 -10.24
CA SER A 30 -4.42 -7.20 -9.12
C SER A 30 -3.58 -8.43 -9.49
N ASP A 31 -4.15 -9.37 -10.26
CA ASP A 31 -3.49 -10.64 -10.59
C ASP A 31 -2.43 -10.50 -11.68
N LEU A 32 -2.66 -9.67 -12.70
CA LEU A 32 -1.71 -9.46 -13.79
C LEU A 32 -0.51 -8.56 -13.42
N PHE A 33 -0.63 -7.75 -12.38
CA PHE A 33 0.44 -6.86 -11.93
C PHE A 33 1.43 -7.53 -10.96
N VAL A 34 1.14 -8.74 -10.47
CA VAL A 34 2.13 -9.63 -9.82
C VAL A 34 3.27 -10.00 -10.78
N ALA A 35 3.03 -9.96 -12.09
CA ALA A 35 3.98 -10.39 -13.12
C ALA A 35 4.74 -9.25 -13.85
N SER A 36 4.48 -7.98 -13.56
CA SER A 36 4.97 -6.87 -14.39
C SER A 36 5.62 -5.73 -13.59
N GLY A 37 6.57 -6.09 -12.73
CA GLY A 37 7.48 -5.16 -12.04
C GLY A 37 8.55 -4.52 -12.94
N LEU A 38 8.17 -3.93 -14.07
CA LEU A 38 9.11 -3.23 -14.96
C LEU A 38 8.54 -1.88 -15.37
N ARG A 39 8.94 -0.83 -14.65
CA ARG A 39 9.52 0.42 -15.18
C ARG A 39 9.52 1.52 -14.11
N ALA A 40 10.70 1.80 -13.56
CA ALA A 40 11.02 3.10 -12.99
C ALA A 40 12.34 3.58 -13.61
N SER A 41 12.28 4.79 -14.14
CA SER A 41 13.22 5.45 -15.04
C SER A 41 14.56 5.78 -14.40
N LEU A 42 15.64 5.67 -15.18
CA LEU A 42 16.97 6.26 -14.93
C LEU A 42 16.94 7.79 -15.25
N PRO A 43 17.83 8.65 -14.71
CA PRO A 43 19.28 8.40 -14.54
C PRO A 43 19.93 8.90 -13.23
N MET A 44 21.08 8.31 -12.87
CA MET A 44 22.36 8.97 -12.53
C MET A 44 23.26 8.02 -11.69
N SER A 45 24.56 8.11 -11.97
CA SER A 45 25.68 7.29 -11.48
C SER A 45 25.51 6.67 -10.07
N ARG A 46 25.24 5.35 -9.99
CA ARG A 46 25.18 4.57 -8.72
C ARG A 46 26.03 3.30 -8.76
N ARG A 47 27.20 3.34 -9.39
CA ARG A 47 28.10 2.16 -9.43
C ARG A 47 28.77 1.88 -8.06
N GLY A 48 28.89 2.88 -7.18
CA GLY A 48 29.48 2.73 -5.83
C GLY A 48 28.50 2.44 -4.68
N ALA A 49 27.24 2.87 -4.77
CA ALA A 49 26.27 2.73 -3.66
C ALA A 49 25.66 1.32 -3.53
N ARG A 50 25.66 0.52 -4.61
CA ARG A 50 25.02 -0.81 -4.63
C ARG A 50 25.72 -1.89 -3.79
N ILE A 51 26.97 -1.67 -3.38
CA ILE A 51 27.74 -2.65 -2.60
C ILE A 51 27.51 -2.42 -1.09
N ALA A 52 27.30 -1.19 -0.65
CA ALA A 52 27.05 -0.85 0.76
C ALA A 52 25.59 -1.09 1.19
N GLU A 53 24.61 -0.88 0.31
CA GLU A 53 23.18 -1.12 0.62
C GLU A 53 22.82 -2.61 0.74
N ARG A 54 23.61 -3.52 0.13
CA ARG A 54 23.30 -4.96 0.05
C ARG A 54 23.44 -5.71 1.38
N ASN A 55 24.06 -5.10 2.40
CA ASN A 55 24.30 -5.72 3.71
C ASN A 55 23.40 -5.22 4.85
N ARG A 56 22.49 -4.26 4.60
CA ARG A 56 21.49 -3.87 5.61
C ARG A 56 20.14 -4.40 5.15
N THR A 57 19.77 -5.58 5.64
CA THR A 57 18.40 -6.06 5.51
C THR A 57 17.51 -5.27 6.47
N PRO A 58 16.34 -4.79 6.04
CA PRO A 58 15.37 -4.22 6.96
C PRO A 58 14.93 -5.25 7.98
N ARG A 59 15.14 -4.95 9.27
CA ARG A 59 14.75 -5.81 10.41
C ARG A 59 13.63 -5.23 11.23
N GLN A 60 13.41 -3.92 11.14
CA GLN A 60 12.40 -3.22 11.92
C GLN A 60 11.61 -2.22 11.09
N LEU A 61 10.31 -2.15 11.34
CA LEU A 61 9.46 -1.03 10.95
C LEU A 61 9.27 -0.16 12.18
N VAL A 62 9.66 1.11 12.08
CA VAL A 62 9.60 2.06 13.21
C VAL A 62 8.65 3.19 12.87
N VAL A 63 7.75 3.51 13.79
CA VAL A 63 6.91 4.69 13.71
C VAL A 63 7.70 5.89 14.22
N THR A 64 7.99 6.85 13.34
CA THR A 64 8.81 8.03 13.65
C THR A 64 7.98 9.25 14.01
N ALA A 65 6.73 9.32 13.55
CA ALA A 65 5.79 10.40 13.92
C ALA A 65 4.33 9.90 13.93
N GLY A 66 3.47 10.61 14.67
CA GLY A 66 2.06 10.27 14.87
C GLY A 66 1.78 9.81 16.30
N GLY A 67 0.54 9.39 16.58
CA GLY A 67 0.11 8.97 17.93
C GLY A 67 0.85 7.73 18.46
N LEU A 68 1.47 6.97 17.56
CA LEU A 68 2.21 5.73 17.88
C LEU A 68 3.72 5.89 17.74
N ALA A 69 4.24 7.12 17.73
CA ALA A 69 5.67 7.38 17.60
C ALA A 69 6.49 6.60 18.64
N GLY A 70 7.56 5.95 18.18
CA GLY A 70 8.40 5.07 18.99
C GLY A 70 8.02 3.58 18.93
N THR A 71 6.85 3.24 18.37
CA THR A 71 6.46 1.84 18.14
C THR A 71 7.41 1.18 17.15
N ARG A 72 7.86 -0.04 17.46
CA ARG A 72 8.76 -0.85 16.62
C ARG A 72 8.15 -2.21 16.37
N ILE A 73 8.13 -2.64 15.12
CA ILE A 73 7.63 -3.95 14.69
C ILE A 73 8.78 -4.71 14.02
N SER A 74 8.96 -5.97 14.40
CA SER A 74 9.96 -6.86 13.78
C SER A 74 9.53 -7.26 12.37
N LEU A 75 10.46 -7.17 11.43
CA LEU A 75 10.27 -7.57 10.04
C LEU A 75 10.67 -9.04 9.87
N ASP A 76 9.75 -9.95 10.19
CA ASP A 76 9.99 -11.41 10.14
C ASP A 76 9.71 -12.01 8.73
N GLY A 77 9.64 -11.17 7.69
CA GLY A 77 9.29 -11.56 6.33
C GLY A 77 7.80 -11.82 6.06
N ARG A 78 6.96 -11.77 7.10
CA ARG A 78 5.50 -11.79 6.95
C ARG A 78 4.99 -10.44 6.44
N PRO A 79 3.91 -10.41 5.63
CA PRO A 79 3.27 -9.15 5.26
C PRO A 79 2.77 -8.39 6.50
N ILE A 80 3.02 -7.08 6.54
CA ILE A 80 2.53 -6.19 7.59
C ILE A 80 1.34 -5.42 7.02
N LEU A 81 0.18 -5.58 7.65
CA LEU A 81 -1.00 -4.80 7.33
C LEU A 81 -1.02 -3.54 8.20
N ILE A 82 -1.27 -2.38 7.56
CA ILE A 82 -1.30 -1.09 8.22
C ILE A 82 -2.66 -0.44 7.95
N GLY A 83 -3.35 -0.04 9.00
CA GLY A 83 -4.69 0.54 8.90
C GLY A 83 -5.36 0.68 10.26
N ARG A 84 -6.61 1.15 10.27
CA ARG A 84 -7.41 1.33 11.50
C ARG A 84 -8.05 0.05 12.01
N ALA A 85 -8.10 -1.00 11.21
CA ALA A 85 -8.73 -2.24 11.61
C ALA A 85 -7.94 -2.91 12.74
N ASP A 86 -8.64 -3.50 13.70
CA ASP A 86 -8.02 -4.21 14.82
C ASP A 86 -7.26 -5.47 14.38
N ASP A 87 -7.54 -5.97 13.17
CA ASP A 87 -6.81 -7.08 12.54
C ASP A 87 -5.52 -6.64 11.81
N SER A 88 -5.20 -5.35 11.81
CA SER A 88 -3.96 -4.82 11.24
C SER A 88 -2.76 -5.11 12.14
N THR A 89 -1.62 -5.44 11.55
CA THR A 89 -0.37 -5.63 12.29
C THR A 89 0.11 -4.34 12.94
N LEU A 90 -0.05 -3.21 12.23
CA LEU A 90 0.09 -1.88 12.78
C LEU A 90 -1.29 -1.20 12.74
N VAL A 91 -1.99 -1.28 13.87
CA VAL A 91 -3.26 -0.57 14.06
C VAL A 91 -2.97 0.91 14.24
N LEU A 92 -3.54 1.75 13.38
CA LEU A 92 -3.41 3.19 13.42
C LEU A 92 -4.66 3.83 14.03
N ASP A 93 -4.47 4.60 15.10
CA ASP A 93 -5.50 5.50 15.63
C ASP A 93 -5.42 6.86 14.92
N ASP A 94 -5.86 6.88 13.66
CA ASP A 94 -5.81 8.07 12.80
C ASP A 94 -7.03 8.13 11.89
N ASP A 95 -7.80 9.21 11.99
CA ASP A 95 -8.97 9.47 11.13
C ASP A 95 -8.63 9.57 9.64
N TYR A 96 -7.39 9.90 9.30
CA TYR A 96 -6.92 9.95 7.92
C TYR A 96 -6.43 8.60 7.40
N ALA A 97 -6.29 7.59 8.27
CA ALA A 97 -6.03 6.22 7.87
C ALA A 97 -7.36 5.52 7.50
N SER A 98 -7.26 4.48 6.67
CA SER A 98 -8.41 3.66 6.28
C SER A 98 -8.36 2.35 7.06
N THR A 99 -9.47 1.63 7.16
CA THR A 99 -9.56 0.32 7.85
C THR A 99 -8.44 -0.61 7.42
N ARG A 100 -8.26 -0.79 6.10
CA ARG A 100 -7.10 -1.47 5.49
C ARG A 100 -6.45 -0.46 4.55
N HIS A 101 -5.40 0.21 5.00
CA HIS A 101 -4.86 1.38 4.28
C HIS A 101 -3.73 0.98 3.34
N ALA A 102 -2.72 0.31 3.89
CA ALA A 102 -1.54 -0.10 3.14
C ALA A 102 -1.04 -1.46 3.60
N ARG A 103 -0.29 -2.12 2.73
CA ARG A 103 0.37 -3.39 2.99
C ARG A 103 1.85 -3.26 2.68
N LEU A 104 2.68 -3.71 3.61
CA LEU A 104 4.10 -3.90 3.39
C LEU A 104 4.37 -5.39 3.19
N GLY A 105 4.90 -5.78 2.04
CA GLY A 105 5.19 -7.18 1.69
C GLY A 105 6.64 -7.39 1.31
N LEU A 106 7.16 -8.58 1.55
CA LEU A 106 8.50 -8.99 1.12
C LEU A 106 8.40 -9.69 -0.25
N GLN A 107 9.16 -9.23 -1.23
CA GLN A 107 9.25 -9.84 -2.56
C GLN A 107 10.70 -9.83 -3.04
N GLY A 108 11.24 -11.01 -3.38
CA GLY A 108 12.62 -11.11 -3.88
C GLY A 108 13.71 -10.61 -2.91
N GLY A 109 13.42 -10.58 -1.61
CA GLY A 109 14.32 -10.07 -0.56
C GLY A 109 14.21 -8.56 -0.32
N ASP A 110 13.38 -7.85 -1.10
CA ASP A 110 13.11 -6.42 -0.94
C ASP A 110 11.70 -6.20 -0.37
N TRP A 111 11.55 -5.14 0.43
CA TRP A 111 10.24 -4.74 0.96
C TRP A 111 9.53 -3.80 -0.02
N PHE A 112 8.25 -4.08 -0.25
CA PHE A 112 7.37 -3.32 -1.12
C PHE A 112 6.17 -2.81 -0.35
N LEU A 113 5.80 -1.56 -0.62
CA LEU A 113 4.64 -0.90 -0.08
C LEU A 113 3.56 -0.80 -1.15
N GLU A 114 2.36 -1.21 -0.78
CA GLU A 114 1.18 -1.17 -1.63
C GLU A 114 0.05 -0.45 -0.89
N ASP A 115 -0.59 0.48 -1.58
CA ASP A 115 -1.80 1.14 -1.10
C ASP A 115 -3.02 0.26 -1.44
N LEU A 116 -3.87 -0.04 -0.46
CA LEU A 116 -5.03 -0.93 -0.62
C LEU A 116 -6.31 -0.20 -1.05
N GLY A 117 -6.17 0.93 -1.74
CA GLY A 117 -7.29 1.78 -2.14
C GLY A 117 -7.72 2.72 -1.02
N SER A 118 -6.75 3.29 -0.31
CA SER A 118 -7.03 4.22 0.78
C SER A 118 -7.61 5.54 0.27
N THR A 119 -8.40 6.21 1.10
CA THR A 119 -9.06 7.48 0.73
C THR A 119 -8.07 8.61 0.53
N ASN A 120 -7.10 8.75 1.45
CA ASN A 120 -6.11 9.83 1.43
C ASN A 120 -4.84 9.47 0.67
N GLY A 121 -4.62 8.18 0.41
CA GLY A 121 -3.42 7.67 -0.24
C GLY A 121 -2.24 7.48 0.72
N THR A 122 -1.35 6.58 0.31
CA THR A 122 -0.06 6.34 0.93
C THR A 122 1.05 7.11 0.18
N TYR A 123 2.03 7.64 0.91
CA TYR A 123 3.14 8.40 0.34
C TYR A 123 4.50 7.83 0.77
N LEU A 124 5.46 7.76 -0.16
CA LEU A 124 6.85 7.38 0.08
C LEU A 124 7.75 8.56 -0.33
N ASP A 125 8.52 9.12 0.60
CA ASP A 125 9.39 10.31 0.36
C ASP A 125 8.70 11.41 -0.47
N ARG A 126 7.45 11.74 -0.10
CA ARG A 126 6.56 12.73 -0.75
C ARG A 126 5.89 12.28 -2.05
N ALA A 127 6.32 11.20 -2.69
CA ALA A 127 5.64 10.65 -3.87
C ALA A 127 4.44 9.79 -3.45
N LYS A 128 3.30 9.92 -4.14
CA LYS A 128 2.12 9.09 -3.89
C LYS A 128 2.36 7.68 -4.45
N VAL A 129 2.08 6.67 -3.64
CA VAL A 129 2.15 5.26 -4.02
C VAL A 129 0.90 4.94 -4.85
N THR A 130 1.09 4.63 -6.13
CA THR A 130 0.01 4.25 -7.05
C THR A 130 0.00 2.76 -7.40
N GLY A 131 0.99 2.01 -6.89
CA GLY A 131 1.14 0.57 -7.06
C GLY A 131 2.29 0.06 -6.17
N PRO A 132 2.58 -1.25 -6.18
CA PRO A 132 3.65 -1.84 -5.37
C PRO A 132 4.99 -1.12 -5.59
N THR A 133 5.45 -0.40 -4.59
CA THR A 133 6.64 0.46 -4.66
C THR A 133 7.69 -0.05 -3.68
N ARG A 134 8.91 -0.29 -4.18
CA ARG A 134 10.03 -0.72 -3.33
C ARG A 134 10.34 0.34 -2.28
N VAL A 135 10.47 -0.07 -1.02
CA VAL A 135 10.80 0.79 0.11
C VAL A 135 12.27 0.59 0.50
N PRO A 136 13.14 1.59 0.27
CA PRO A 136 14.50 1.55 0.78
C PRO A 136 14.55 1.78 2.29
N LEU A 137 15.64 1.35 2.92
CA LEU A 137 15.95 1.68 4.32
C LEU A 137 16.05 3.19 4.52
N GLY A 138 15.56 3.67 5.66
CA GLY A 138 15.66 5.08 6.04
C GLY A 138 14.64 5.99 5.36
N VAL A 139 13.82 5.47 4.45
CA VAL A 139 12.89 6.29 3.67
C VAL A 139 11.55 6.40 4.40
N PRO A 140 11.04 7.63 4.64
CA PRO A 140 9.78 7.82 5.35
C PRO A 140 8.59 7.47 4.46
N ILE A 141 7.71 6.65 5.02
CA ILE A 141 6.38 6.34 4.50
C ILE A 141 5.38 7.12 5.34
N ARG A 142 4.48 7.86 4.69
CA ARG A 142 3.44 8.63 5.36
C ARG A 142 2.06 8.07 5.04
N ILE A 143 1.31 7.81 6.09
CA ILE A 143 -0.08 7.34 6.09
C ILE A 143 -0.85 8.27 7.02
N GLY A 144 -1.70 9.13 6.46
CA GLY A 144 -2.38 10.17 7.24
C GLY A 144 -1.37 11.08 7.96
N LYS A 145 -1.48 11.11 9.29
CA LYS A 145 -0.60 11.80 10.26
C LYS A 145 0.56 10.94 10.74
N THR A 146 0.55 9.64 10.45
CA THR A 146 1.57 8.70 10.90
C THR A 146 2.70 8.61 9.87
N VAL A 147 3.94 8.65 10.36
CA VAL A 147 5.14 8.43 9.54
C VAL A 147 5.86 7.20 10.07
N ILE A 148 6.19 6.29 9.17
CA ILE A 148 6.88 5.03 9.45
C ILE A 148 8.11 4.89 8.55
N GLU A 149 9.10 4.14 9.01
CA GLU A 149 10.40 4.01 8.34
C GLU A 149 10.94 2.60 8.52
N LEU A 150 11.59 2.07 7.49
CA LEU A 150 12.31 0.81 7.58
C LEU A 150 13.72 1.03 8.13
N ARG A 151 14.07 0.25 9.16
CA ARG A 151 15.38 0.28 9.81
C ARG A 151 15.99 -1.11 9.89
N SER A 152 17.32 -1.16 9.98
CA SER A 152 18.13 -2.37 10.16
C SER A 152 18.33 -2.69 11.63
#